data_AF-A0A258S1A5-F1
#
_entry.id   AF-A0A258S1A5-F1
#
_cell.length_a   1.000
_cell.length_b   1.000
_cell.length_c   1.000
_cell.angle_alpha   90.00
_cell.angle_beta   90.00
_cell.angle_gamma   90.00
#
_symmetry.space_group_name_H-M   'P 1'
#
loop_
_entity.id
_entity.type
_entity.pdbx_description
1 polymer ?
#
loop_
_entity_poly.entity_id
_entity_poly.type
_entity_poly.pdbx_seq_one_letter_code
_entity_poly.pdbx_strand_id
1 'polypeptide(L)'
;GADIAARVGKVHQTRWTKEPLALGAFSCALPGSGNLRRAFTEVVNGRLMFAGEHAHETLWGTVNGAWLSGERAATQALRVLGVTGAASISQ
;
A
#
# COMPACT_ATOMS: atom_id res chain seq x y z
N GLY A 1 -4.65 37.19 -19.11
CA GLY A 1 -5.19 36.31 -18.06
C GLY A 1 -6.31 35.44 -18.61
N ALA A 2 -7.44 36.03 -18.97
CA ALA A 2 -8.61 35.34 -19.52
C ALA A 2 -8.31 34.50 -20.78
N ASP A 3 -7.39 34.95 -21.64
CA ASP A 3 -7.07 34.26 -22.90
C ASP A 3 -6.31 32.93 -22.73
N ILE A 4 -5.77 32.65 -21.53
CA ILE A 4 -5.08 31.38 -21.23
C ILE A 4 -6.10 30.24 -21.11
N ALA A 5 -7.27 30.49 -20.53
CA ALA A 5 -8.32 29.49 -20.38
C ALA A 5 -8.85 29.01 -21.75
N ALA A 6 -8.93 29.91 -22.73
CA ALA A 6 -9.35 29.60 -24.09
C ALA A 6 -8.36 28.70 -24.85
N ARG A 7 -7.13 28.54 -24.34
CA ARG A 7 -6.06 27.70 -24.92
C ARG A 7 -5.91 26.35 -24.24
N VAL A 8 -6.66 26.09 -23.17
CA VAL A 8 -6.60 24.80 -22.46
C VAL A 8 -7.42 23.77 -23.25
N GLY A 9 -6.75 22.67 -23.62
CA GLY A 9 -7.39 21.52 -24.27
C GLY A 9 -8.18 20.67 -23.28
N LYS A 10 -8.38 19.38 -23.60
CA LYS A 10 -9.11 18.47 -22.72
C LYS A 10 -8.41 18.33 -21.37
N VAL A 11 -9.16 18.54 -20.29
CA VAL A 11 -8.68 18.38 -18.92
C VAL A 11 -9.21 17.09 -18.32
N HIS A 12 -8.32 16.35 -17.65
CA HIS A 12 -8.67 15.20 -16.84
C HIS A 12 -8.25 15.45 -15.40
N GLN A 13 -9.16 15.16 -14.46
CA GLN A 13 -8.92 15.31 -13.03
C GLN A 13 -9.30 14.00 -12.34
N THR A 14 -8.40 13.48 -11.52
CA THR A 14 -8.73 12.35 -10.64
C THR A 14 -9.55 12.83 -9.45
N ARG A 15 -10.45 11.97 -8.97
CA ARG A 15 -11.25 12.22 -7.77
C ARG A 15 -11.10 11.05 -6.81
N TRP A 16 -9.86 10.74 -6.43
CA TRP A 16 -9.53 9.61 -5.57
C TRP A 16 -10.33 9.60 -4.25
N THR A 17 -10.62 10.77 -3.69
CA THR A 17 -11.46 10.91 -2.48
C THR A 17 -12.92 10.52 -2.67
N LYS A 18 -13.40 10.42 -3.91
CA LYS A 18 -14.76 9.98 -4.27
C LYS A 18 -14.79 8.63 -4.97
N GLU A 19 -13.64 8.01 -5.20
CA GLU A 19 -13.54 6.69 -5.82
C GLU A 19 -13.89 5.62 -4.77
N PRO A 20 -14.97 4.82 -4.94
CA PRO A 20 -15.44 3.90 -3.90
C PRO A 20 -14.42 2.86 -3.45
N LEU A 21 -13.46 2.50 -4.32
CA LEU A 21 -12.44 1.51 -4.03
C LEU A 21 -11.14 2.10 -3.48
N ALA A 22 -10.96 3.42 -3.52
CA ALA A 22 -9.74 4.09 -3.04
C ALA A 22 -9.99 4.98 -1.82
N LEU A 23 -11.12 5.70 -1.78
CA LEU A 23 -11.54 6.58 -0.68
C LEU A 23 -10.51 7.65 -0.27
N GLY A 24 -9.49 7.88 -1.08
CA GLY A 24 -8.30 8.66 -0.76
C GLY A 24 -7.16 8.32 -1.73
N ALA A 25 -6.02 8.99 -1.57
CA ALA A 25 -4.87 8.77 -2.44
C ALA A 25 -3.94 7.67 -1.90
N PHE A 26 -3.41 7.86 -0.69
CA PHE A 26 -2.49 6.95 -0.02
C PHE A 26 -2.50 7.21 1.49
N SER A 27 -1.95 6.29 2.26
CA SER A 27 -1.95 6.37 3.72
C SER A 27 -1.15 7.56 4.24
N CYS A 28 -1.74 8.23 5.24
CA CYS A 28 -1.10 9.31 5.99
C CYS A 28 -1.44 9.12 7.47
N ALA A 29 -0.45 9.25 8.35
CA ALA A 29 -0.65 9.09 9.78
C ALA A 29 -0.91 10.46 10.37
N LEU A 30 -1.84 10.48 11.31
CA LEU A 30 -1.98 11.63 12.18
C LEU A 30 -0.69 11.83 13.00
N PRO A 31 -0.38 13.06 13.42
CA PRO A 31 0.74 13.32 14.32
C PRO A 31 0.74 12.35 15.51
N GLY A 32 1.89 11.74 15.79
CA GLY A 32 2.06 10.76 16.87
C GLY A 32 1.55 9.34 16.57
N SER A 33 0.84 9.11 15.46
CA SER A 33 0.23 7.79 15.15
C SER A 33 1.05 6.93 14.18
N GLY A 34 2.25 7.36 13.80
CA GLY A 34 3.06 6.68 12.78
C GLY A 34 3.39 5.22 13.11
N ASN A 35 3.60 4.92 14.39
CA ASN A 35 3.94 3.58 14.90
C ASN A 35 2.76 2.60 14.86
N LEU A 36 1.51 3.06 14.89
CA LEU A 36 0.32 2.20 14.90
C LEU A 36 0.22 1.33 13.62
N ARG A 37 0.83 1.78 12.53
CA ARG A 37 0.86 1.02 11.26
C ARG A 37 1.61 -0.31 11.35
N ARG A 38 2.43 -0.53 12.39
CA ARG A 38 3.06 -1.84 12.64
C ARG A 38 2.05 -2.97 12.81
N ALA A 39 0.82 -2.66 13.25
CA ALA A 39 -0.24 -3.66 13.31
C ALA A 39 -0.52 -4.34 11.95
N PHE A 40 -0.27 -3.66 10.82
CA PHE A 40 -0.46 -4.23 9.48
C PHE A 40 0.67 -5.19 9.05
N THR A 41 1.74 -5.35 9.83
CA THR A 41 2.80 -6.32 9.51
C THR A 41 2.61 -7.65 10.26
N GLU A 42 1.69 -7.69 11.21
CA GLU A 42 1.38 -8.87 12.02
C GLU A 42 0.48 -9.87 11.28
N VAL A 43 0.64 -11.15 11.60
CA VAL A 43 -0.26 -12.21 11.14
C VAL A 43 -1.41 -12.34 12.14
N VAL A 44 -2.62 -11.97 11.72
CA VAL A 44 -3.80 -12.00 12.59
C VAL A 44 -4.36 -13.43 12.65
N ASN A 45 -4.50 -13.96 13.87
CA ASN A 45 -5.03 -15.29 14.17
C ASN A 45 -4.36 -16.43 13.36
N GLY A 46 -3.09 -16.24 12.99
CA GLY A 46 -2.33 -17.22 12.22
C GLY A 46 -2.88 -17.48 10.81
N ARG A 47 -3.74 -16.62 10.24
CA ARG A 47 -4.43 -16.88 8.96
C ARG A 47 -4.68 -15.66 8.09
N LEU A 48 -4.63 -14.45 8.64
CA LEU A 48 -4.88 -13.21 7.91
C LEU A 48 -3.60 -12.36 7.90
N MET A 49 -3.22 -11.93 6.70
CA MET A 49 -2.05 -11.08 6.46
C MET A 49 -2.49 -9.85 5.68
N PHE A 50 -1.91 -8.69 6.00
CA PHE A 50 -2.16 -7.44 5.29
C PHE A 50 -0.97 -7.08 4.38
N ALA A 51 -1.31 -6.54 3.21
CA ALA A 51 -0.37 -6.01 2.24
C ALA A 51 -0.95 -4.76 1.57
N GLY A 52 -0.07 -3.94 1.00
CA GLY A 52 -0.39 -2.66 0.38
C GLY A 52 0.54 -1.55 0.88
N GLU A 53 0.41 -0.37 0.28
CA GLU A 53 1.28 0.78 0.61
C GLU A 53 1.28 1.15 2.10
N HIS A 54 0.15 0.92 2.78
CA HIS A 54 -0.03 1.19 4.21
C HIS A 54 0.67 0.18 5.13
N ALA A 55 1.13 -0.96 4.59
CA ALA A 55 1.64 -2.11 5.34
C ALA A 55 3.16 -2.31 5.20
N HIS A 56 3.92 -1.32 4.72
CA HIS A 56 5.39 -1.37 4.77
C HIS A 56 5.92 -0.78 6.09
N GLU A 57 7.13 -1.13 6.52
CA GLU A 57 7.69 -0.63 7.80
C GLU A 57 8.30 0.77 7.70
N THR A 58 8.62 1.21 6.47
CA THR A 58 9.35 2.46 6.21
C THR A 58 8.97 3.17 4.91
N LEU A 59 8.20 2.53 4.02
CA LEU A 59 7.94 3.01 2.65
C LEU A 59 6.44 3.25 2.41
N TRP A 60 5.78 3.86 3.38
CA TRP A 60 4.35 4.16 3.31
C TRP A 60 4.00 5.09 2.14
N GLY A 61 2.83 4.88 1.54
CA GLY A 61 2.35 5.71 0.42
C GLY A 61 3.10 5.50 -0.89
N THR A 62 3.92 4.46 -1.00
CA THR A 62 4.71 4.19 -2.21
C THR A 62 4.34 2.86 -2.86
N VAL A 63 4.52 2.80 -4.18
CA VAL A 63 4.37 1.55 -4.96
C VAL A 63 5.37 0.48 -4.48
N ASN A 64 6.61 0.87 -4.18
CA ASN A 64 7.62 -0.07 -3.70
C ASN A 64 7.24 -0.66 -2.33
N GLY A 65 6.69 0.15 -1.43
CA GLY A 65 6.16 -0.32 -0.15
C GLY A 65 5.03 -1.34 -0.34
N ALA A 66 4.13 -1.09 -1.29
CA ALA A 66 3.07 -2.04 -1.63
C ALA A 66 3.64 -3.37 -2.16
N TRP A 67 4.59 -3.32 -3.09
CA TRP A 67 5.26 -4.50 -3.64
C TRP A 67 5.91 -5.35 -2.55
N LEU A 68 6.83 -4.77 -1.78
CA LEU A 68 7.60 -5.48 -0.75
C LEU A 68 6.70 -6.02 0.37
N SER A 69 5.65 -5.28 0.73
CA SER A 69 4.66 -5.78 1.70
C SER A 69 3.90 -7.01 1.18
N GLY A 70 3.66 -7.10 -0.13
CA GLY A 70 3.02 -8.24 -0.77
C GLY A 70 3.92 -9.48 -0.75
N GLU A 71 5.19 -9.35 -1.11
CA GLU A 71 6.17 -10.45 -1.03
C GLU A 71 6.31 -10.99 0.40
N ARG A 72 6.34 -10.09 1.38
CA ARG A 72 6.35 -10.47 2.80
C ARG A 72 5.07 -11.22 3.19
N ALA A 73 3.89 -10.70 2.85
CA ALA A 73 2.62 -11.32 3.18
C ALA A 73 2.47 -12.70 2.52
N ALA A 74 2.92 -12.87 1.28
CA ALA A 74 2.96 -14.15 0.59
C ALA A 74 3.88 -15.14 1.30
N THR A 75 5.08 -14.71 1.71
CA THR A 75 6.02 -15.53 2.49
C THR A 75 5.42 -15.96 3.84
N GLN A 76 4.73 -15.04 4.54
CA GLN A 76 4.00 -15.35 5.77
C GLN A 76 2.90 -16.40 5.53
N ALA A 77 2.14 -16.26 4.43
CA ALA A 77 1.08 -17.20 4.07
C ALA A 77 1.64 -18.61 3.78
N LEU A 78 2.72 -18.71 2.99
CA LEU A 78 3.39 -19.98 2.72
C LEU A 78 3.86 -20.66 4.00
N ARG A 79 4.44 -19.90 4.94
CA ARG A 79 4.85 -20.41 6.24
C ARG A 79 3.67 -20.94 7.06
N VAL A 80 2.56 -20.18 7.11
CA VAL A 80 1.33 -20.60 7.81
C VAL A 80 0.74 -21.87 7.21
N LEU A 81 0.79 -22.02 5.89
CA LEU A 81 0.29 -23.20 5.18
C LEU A 81 1.22 -24.41 5.29
N GLY A 82 2.39 -24.28 5.92
CA GLY A 82 3.39 -25.34 6.01
C GLY A 82 4.06 -25.66 4.67
N VAL A 83 3.98 -24.76 3.69
CA VAL A 83 4.65 -24.93 2.39
C VAL A 83 6.13 -24.59 2.56
N THR A 84 6.94 -25.60 2.79
CA THR A 84 8.40 -25.50 2.77
C THR A 84 8.91 -25.75 1.36
N GLY A 85 8.97 -24.70 0.53
CA GLY A 85 9.42 -24.81 -0.86
C GLY A 85 9.84 -23.48 -1.49
N ALA A 86 11.16 -23.24 -1.46
CA ALA A 86 12.00 -22.37 -2.29
C ALA A 86 11.51 -20.95 -2.70
N ALA A 87 12.13 -19.94 -2.09
CA ALA A 87 12.62 -18.76 -2.82
C ALA A 87 13.74 -18.07 -2.00
N SER A 88 14.95 -18.60 -2.11
CA SER A 88 16.13 -17.73 -2.12
C SER A 88 16.06 -16.92 -3.41
N ILE A 89 15.55 -15.70 -3.35
CA ILE A 89 15.90 -14.68 -4.33
C ILE A 89 16.87 -13.76 -3.60
N SER A 90 18.15 -14.04 -3.84
CA SER A 90 19.26 -13.16 -3.46
C SER A 90 19.02 -11.77 -4.02
N GLN A 91 19.37 -10.75 -3.23
CA GLN A 91 19.50 -9.36 -3.68
C GLN A 91 20.48 -9.23 -4.85
#